data_AF-A0A0F3N631-F1
#
_entry.id   AF-A0A0F3N631-F1
#
_cell.length_a   1.000
_cell.length_b   1.000
_cell.length_c   1.000
_cell.angle_alpha   90.00
_cell.angle_beta   90.00
_cell.angle_gamma   90.00
#
_symmetry.space_group_name_H-M   'P 1'
#
loop_
_entity.id
_entity.type
_entity.pdbx_description
1 polymer ?
#
loop_
_entity_poly.entity_id
_entity_poly.type
_entity_poly.pdbx_seq_one_letter_code
_entity_poly.pdbx_strand_id
1 'polypeptide(L)'
;MVYESKTYRVYSRVVDEIKNGKLTHRAVSVYLSWLLEKSISKLQEVVETSEEEPHPLLQTALDNLEKAYNDLCLAREGTADDIKQVLVDENYSYIDNLQIALLCLSKCRHGLMPMQGEAGEHAAAISAASTNIASALCILQDNAHPVEKNTDDTRARLCGYLDSLVDLVESLPEDAFLCVTQGVGEYDFAVNSTAKASLLLSLEELRAIASTIDHMADDLSRECIQKSFAAVLAPVKVMISILSQAPDIRAQTALHCLLANRLIENSEKAIEGYTQDQHTSDKEMNAEDVISSATLCTAGSALRLLASCANNAPAFPPCTTDIVKCAGQLVKSYYKSCCYNRHSEYSSDAEANLHFGDVLGCLCAARESLDGVDASALPSNRDREALARLRNGIMRASERCVAEQVAEPDLIEPAPGAGWDALSVEEVAPTAATAPSLYI
;
A
#
# COMPACT_ATOMS: atom_id res chain seq x y z
N MET A 1 -5.82 -18.75 -10.30
CA MET A 1 -6.20 -17.47 -10.93
C MET A 1 -5.04 -16.51 -10.71
N VAL A 2 -4.27 -16.19 -11.74
CA VAL A 2 -3.15 -15.23 -11.61
C VAL A 2 -3.77 -13.85 -11.63
N TYR A 3 -3.80 -13.18 -10.49
CA TYR A 3 -4.25 -11.78 -10.40
C TYR A 3 -3.25 -10.93 -11.19
N GLU A 4 -3.61 -10.57 -12.42
CA GLU A 4 -2.88 -9.58 -13.19
C GLU A 4 -3.13 -8.21 -12.54
N SER A 5 -2.20 -7.80 -11.66
CA SER A 5 -2.15 -6.47 -11.00
C SER A 5 -1.89 -5.31 -12.01
N LYS A 6 -2.35 -5.43 -13.25
CA LYS A 6 -2.07 -4.50 -14.34
C LYS A 6 -2.80 -3.17 -14.16
N THR A 7 -3.99 -3.16 -13.55
CA THR A 7 -4.79 -1.93 -13.39
C THR A 7 -4.13 -0.92 -12.45
N TYR A 8 -3.46 -1.41 -11.40
CA TYR A 8 -2.71 -0.58 -10.44
C TYR A 8 -1.59 0.26 -11.11
N ARG A 9 -0.85 -0.33 -12.06
CA ARG A 9 0.24 0.38 -12.78
C ARG A 9 -0.26 1.39 -13.81
N VAL A 10 -1.54 1.32 -14.20
CA VAL A 10 -2.14 2.31 -15.10
C VAL A 10 -2.35 3.62 -14.35
N TYR A 11 -2.89 3.56 -13.13
CA TYR A 11 -3.13 4.74 -12.31
C TYR A 11 -1.84 5.49 -11.93
N SER A 12 -0.83 4.82 -11.36
CA SER A 12 0.41 5.50 -10.94
C SER A 12 1.12 6.17 -12.10
N ARG A 13 1.16 5.49 -13.26
CA ARG A 13 1.73 6.04 -14.49
C ARG A 13 0.95 7.25 -15.01
N VAL A 14 -0.38 7.19 -15.01
CA VAL A 14 -1.23 8.29 -15.48
C VAL A 14 -1.10 9.49 -14.54
N VAL A 15 -1.08 9.28 -13.22
CA VAL A 15 -0.85 10.35 -12.25
C VAL A 15 0.54 10.97 -12.39
N ASP A 16 1.59 10.17 -12.55
CA ASP A 16 2.93 10.70 -12.79
C ASP A 16 2.99 11.50 -14.10
N GLU A 17 2.31 11.05 -15.15
CA GLU A 17 2.23 11.77 -16.42
C GLU A 17 1.38 13.06 -16.30
N ILE A 18 0.33 13.10 -15.47
CA ILE A 18 -0.43 14.32 -15.12
C ILE A 18 0.44 15.28 -14.33
N LYS A 19 1.09 14.83 -13.25
CA LYS A 19 2.01 15.62 -12.41
C LYS A 19 3.14 16.25 -13.24
N ASN A 20 3.63 15.53 -14.25
CA ASN A 20 4.66 16.00 -15.17
C ASN A 20 4.13 16.89 -16.32
N GLY A 21 2.82 17.18 -16.38
CA GLY A 21 2.18 17.96 -17.44
C GLY A 21 2.25 17.30 -18.82
N LYS A 22 2.43 15.97 -18.88
CA LYS A 22 2.61 15.20 -20.12
C LYS A 22 1.30 14.72 -20.73
N LEU A 23 0.22 14.66 -19.94
CA LEU A 23 -1.10 14.24 -20.41
C LEU A 23 -2.00 15.44 -20.72
N THR A 24 -2.71 15.33 -21.84
CA THR A 24 -3.76 16.30 -22.21
C THR A 24 -5.07 15.95 -21.51
N HIS A 25 -5.94 16.93 -21.27
CA HIS A 25 -7.29 16.69 -20.75
C HIS A 25 -8.07 15.65 -21.58
N ARG A 26 -7.85 15.61 -22.90
CA ARG A 26 -8.44 14.60 -23.77
C ARG A 26 -7.95 13.19 -23.43
N ALA A 27 -6.66 13.01 -23.19
CA ALA A 27 -6.12 11.72 -22.77
C ALA A 27 -6.66 11.31 -21.39
N VAL A 28 -6.72 12.25 -20.43
CA VAL A 28 -7.30 12.03 -19.10
C VAL A 28 -8.76 11.57 -19.20
N SER A 29 -9.58 12.25 -20.01
CA SER A 29 -10.98 11.86 -20.22
C SER A 29 -11.14 10.43 -20.77
N VAL A 30 -10.22 9.97 -21.63
CA VAL A 30 -10.25 8.61 -22.18
C VAL A 30 -9.95 7.58 -21.09
N TYR A 31 -8.95 7.83 -20.25
CA TYR A 31 -8.65 6.95 -19.12
C TYR A 31 -9.81 6.88 -18.12
N LEU A 32 -10.42 8.01 -17.80
CA LEU A 32 -11.57 8.07 -16.89
C LEU A 32 -12.77 7.32 -17.44
N SER A 33 -13.17 7.57 -18.70
CA SER A 33 -14.26 6.81 -19.32
C SER A 33 -13.98 5.30 -19.31
N TRP A 34 -12.75 4.89 -19.62
CA TRP A 34 -12.38 3.47 -19.63
C TRP A 34 -12.46 2.83 -18.23
N LEU A 35 -12.00 3.53 -17.18
CA LEU A 35 -12.11 3.03 -15.80
C LEU A 35 -13.57 2.91 -15.36
N LEU A 36 -14.39 3.93 -15.63
CA LEU A 36 -15.80 3.92 -15.28
C LEU A 36 -16.59 2.85 -16.05
N GLU A 37 -16.34 2.70 -17.36
CA GLU A 37 -16.93 1.64 -18.19
C GLU A 37 -16.60 0.25 -17.64
N LYS A 38 -15.33 0.04 -17.23
CA LYS A 38 -14.90 -1.22 -16.61
C LYS A 38 -15.59 -1.48 -15.27
N SER A 39 -15.78 -0.45 -14.45
CA SER A 39 -16.54 -0.58 -13.20
C SER A 39 -18.00 -0.92 -13.46
N ILE A 40 -18.68 -0.18 -14.34
CA ILE A 40 -20.09 -0.39 -14.68
C ILE A 40 -20.29 -1.82 -15.21
N SER A 41 -19.47 -2.26 -16.16
CA SER A 41 -19.53 -3.61 -16.70
C SER A 41 -19.38 -4.68 -15.62
N LYS A 42 -18.46 -4.49 -14.66
CA LYS A 42 -18.28 -5.44 -13.54
C LYS A 42 -19.48 -5.48 -12.59
N LEU A 43 -20.08 -4.34 -12.30
CA LEU A 43 -21.25 -4.28 -11.42
C LEU A 43 -22.51 -4.81 -12.11
N GLN A 44 -22.66 -4.58 -13.42
CA GLN A 44 -23.75 -5.17 -14.22
C GLN A 44 -23.66 -6.69 -14.25
N GLU A 45 -22.46 -7.28 -14.39
CA GLU A 45 -22.26 -8.73 -14.27
C GLU A 45 -22.80 -9.26 -12.92
N VAL A 46 -22.58 -8.54 -11.82
CA VAL A 46 -23.09 -8.93 -10.48
C VAL A 46 -24.62 -8.86 -10.42
N VAL A 47 -25.22 -7.78 -10.95
CA VAL A 47 -26.68 -7.63 -10.98
C VAL A 47 -27.34 -8.69 -11.84
N GLU A 48 -26.77 -9.03 -12.99
CA GLU A 48 -27.33 -10.01 -13.93
C GLU A 48 -27.23 -11.45 -13.43
N THR A 49 -26.22 -11.75 -12.62
CA THR A 49 -26.01 -13.11 -12.10
C THR A 49 -26.71 -13.34 -10.77
N SER A 50 -27.03 -12.28 -10.01
CA SER A 50 -27.77 -12.40 -8.75
C SER A 50 -29.17 -12.98 -8.95
N GLU A 51 -29.50 -14.05 -8.21
CA GLU A 51 -30.85 -14.64 -8.21
C GLU A 51 -31.90 -13.78 -7.47
N GLU A 52 -31.46 -12.78 -6.69
CA GLU A 52 -32.30 -11.88 -5.90
C GLU A 52 -32.37 -10.46 -6.49
N GLU A 53 -33.30 -9.63 -5.99
CA GLU A 53 -33.31 -8.22 -6.36
C GLU A 53 -31.97 -7.55 -6.02
N PRO A 54 -31.40 -6.73 -6.93
CA PRO A 54 -30.10 -6.13 -6.74
C PRO A 54 -30.07 -5.29 -5.46
N HIS A 55 -29.02 -5.49 -4.66
CA HIS A 55 -28.85 -4.80 -3.39
C HIS A 55 -28.99 -3.27 -3.57
N PRO A 56 -29.80 -2.54 -2.77
CA PRO A 56 -30.07 -1.12 -3.02
C PRO A 56 -28.82 -0.23 -3.09
N LEU A 57 -27.80 -0.56 -2.30
CA LEU A 57 -26.50 0.12 -2.37
C LEU A 57 -25.74 -0.13 -3.68
N LEU A 58 -25.84 -1.34 -4.26
CA LEU A 58 -25.24 -1.68 -5.55
C LEU A 58 -25.89 -0.88 -6.67
N GLN A 59 -27.23 -0.78 -6.65
CA GLN A 59 -27.96 0.05 -7.61
C GLN A 59 -27.60 1.54 -7.46
N THR A 60 -27.53 2.04 -6.22
CA THR A 60 -27.10 3.42 -5.95
C THR A 60 -25.69 3.70 -6.49
N ALA A 61 -24.76 2.75 -6.34
CA ALA A 61 -23.41 2.88 -6.90
C ALA A 61 -23.45 2.93 -8.43
N LEU A 62 -24.20 2.03 -9.08
CA LEU A 62 -24.38 2.02 -10.54
C LEU A 62 -24.94 3.35 -11.07
N ASP A 63 -26.01 3.87 -10.47
CA ASP A 63 -26.65 5.12 -10.91
C ASP A 63 -25.67 6.31 -10.86
N ASN A 64 -24.86 6.39 -9.80
CA ASN A 64 -23.84 7.43 -9.64
C ASN A 64 -22.71 7.30 -10.67
N LEU A 65 -22.30 6.06 -10.99
CA LEU A 65 -21.24 5.79 -11.98
C LEU A 65 -21.71 6.06 -13.40
N GLU A 66 -22.91 5.61 -13.76
CA GLU A 66 -23.49 5.83 -15.08
C GLU A 66 -23.68 7.31 -15.36
N LYS A 67 -24.12 8.10 -14.36
CA LYS A 67 -24.20 9.55 -14.48
C LYS A 67 -22.83 10.17 -14.81
N ALA A 68 -21.79 9.85 -14.05
CA ALA A 68 -20.44 10.37 -14.30
C ALA A 68 -19.87 9.91 -15.65
N TYR A 69 -20.11 8.65 -16.02
CA TYR A 69 -19.65 8.09 -17.29
C TYR A 69 -20.32 8.73 -18.50
N ASN A 70 -21.65 8.90 -18.45
CA ASN A 70 -22.42 9.48 -19.55
C ASN A 70 -22.01 10.93 -19.81
N ASP A 71 -21.86 11.73 -18.75
CA ASP A 71 -21.43 13.13 -18.88
C ASP A 71 -20.01 13.23 -19.46
N LEU A 72 -19.08 12.38 -19.03
CA LEU A 72 -17.74 12.30 -19.61
C LEU A 72 -17.76 11.90 -21.09
N CYS A 73 -18.61 10.95 -21.48
CA CYS A 73 -18.77 10.54 -22.87
C CYS A 73 -19.33 11.68 -23.74
N LEU A 74 -20.35 12.39 -23.25
CA LEU A 74 -20.91 13.56 -23.93
C LEU A 74 -19.87 14.66 -24.11
N ALA A 75 -19.10 14.99 -23.06
CA ALA A 75 -18.03 15.99 -23.16
C ALA A 75 -16.95 15.59 -24.17
N ARG A 76 -16.62 14.30 -24.27
CA ARG A 76 -15.64 13.78 -25.23
C ARG A 76 -16.09 13.86 -26.70
N GLU A 77 -17.39 13.84 -26.95
CA GLU A 77 -17.97 14.05 -28.28
C GLU A 77 -17.98 15.53 -28.69
N GLY A 78 -17.90 16.43 -27.70
CA GLY A 78 -17.86 17.87 -27.88
C GLY A 78 -16.47 18.45 -28.16
N THR A 79 -16.26 19.66 -27.67
CA THR A 79 -15.06 20.48 -27.82
C THR A 79 -14.07 20.26 -26.68
N ALA A 80 -12.86 20.82 -26.83
CA ALA A 80 -11.87 20.80 -25.75
C ALA A 80 -12.35 21.56 -24.50
N ASP A 81 -13.20 22.57 -24.67
CA ASP A 81 -13.78 23.34 -23.58
C ASP A 81 -14.82 22.50 -22.80
N ASP A 82 -15.61 21.67 -23.48
CA ASP A 82 -16.56 20.75 -22.84
C ASP A 82 -15.82 19.71 -21.96
N ILE A 83 -14.72 19.16 -22.46
CA ILE A 83 -13.86 18.24 -21.68
C ILE A 83 -13.27 18.97 -20.46
N LYS A 84 -12.82 20.22 -20.63
CA LYS A 84 -12.26 21.00 -19.52
C LYS A 84 -13.34 21.32 -18.48
N GLN A 85 -14.54 21.67 -18.91
CA GLN A 85 -15.67 21.97 -18.02
C GLN A 85 -15.94 20.77 -17.09
N VAL A 86 -16.04 19.56 -17.65
CA VAL A 86 -16.28 18.35 -16.84
C VAL A 86 -15.09 17.98 -15.95
N LEU A 87 -13.86 18.08 -16.45
CA LEU A 87 -12.67 17.60 -15.72
C LEU A 87 -12.11 18.60 -14.69
N VAL A 88 -12.47 19.87 -14.79
CA VAL A 88 -11.86 20.95 -13.98
C VAL A 88 -12.92 21.85 -13.36
N ASP A 89 -13.86 22.38 -14.14
CA ASP A 89 -14.74 23.45 -13.67
C ASP A 89 -15.96 22.92 -12.89
N GLU A 90 -16.46 21.73 -13.24
CA GLU A 90 -17.62 21.06 -12.63
C GLU A 90 -17.27 19.71 -11.98
N ASN A 91 -15.97 19.48 -11.75
CA ASN A 91 -15.43 18.20 -11.26
C ASN A 91 -15.99 17.76 -9.88
N TYR A 92 -16.39 18.71 -9.01
CA TYR A 92 -16.85 18.43 -7.65
C TYR A 92 -18.05 17.49 -7.60
N SER A 93 -19.06 17.71 -8.46
CA SER A 93 -20.24 16.82 -8.49
C SER A 93 -19.86 15.40 -8.91
N TYR A 94 -18.85 15.26 -9.78
CA TYR A 94 -18.37 13.95 -10.20
C TYR A 94 -17.57 13.25 -9.09
N ILE A 95 -16.71 14.01 -8.40
CA ILE A 95 -15.98 13.54 -7.22
C ILE A 95 -16.96 13.01 -6.17
N ASP A 96 -18.03 13.75 -5.86
CA ASP A 96 -19.05 13.34 -4.89
C ASP A 96 -19.76 12.04 -5.32
N ASN A 97 -20.20 11.95 -6.57
CA ASN A 97 -20.87 10.74 -7.09
C ASN A 97 -19.95 9.51 -6.98
N LEU A 98 -18.67 9.65 -7.32
CA LEU A 98 -17.70 8.55 -7.23
C LEU A 98 -17.38 8.16 -5.79
N GLN A 99 -17.29 9.13 -4.87
CA GLN A 99 -17.12 8.86 -3.45
C GLN A 99 -18.33 8.12 -2.86
N ILE A 100 -19.55 8.55 -3.19
CA ILE A 100 -20.78 7.87 -2.76
C ILE A 100 -20.82 6.44 -3.32
N ALA A 101 -20.51 6.25 -4.60
CA ALA A 101 -20.45 4.93 -5.21
C ALA A 101 -19.44 4.03 -4.48
N LEU A 102 -18.24 4.53 -4.20
CA LEU A 102 -17.19 3.80 -3.47
C LEU A 102 -17.64 3.40 -2.06
N LEU A 103 -18.33 4.28 -1.33
CA LEU A 103 -18.88 3.99 -0.02
C LEU A 103 -19.98 2.92 -0.08
N CYS A 104 -20.88 3.02 -1.06
CA CYS A 104 -21.94 2.05 -1.28
C CYS A 104 -21.36 0.66 -1.56
N LEU A 105 -20.37 0.55 -2.46
CA LEU A 105 -19.70 -0.72 -2.77
C LEU A 105 -18.94 -1.29 -1.56
N SER A 106 -18.22 -0.43 -0.83
CA SER A 106 -17.50 -0.83 0.40
C SER A 106 -18.46 -1.41 1.45
N LYS A 107 -19.67 -0.83 1.57
CA LYS A 107 -20.72 -1.30 2.48
C LYS A 107 -21.43 -2.55 1.99
N CYS A 108 -21.65 -2.71 0.69
CA CYS A 108 -22.14 -3.96 0.10
C CYS A 108 -21.28 -5.16 0.50
N ARG A 109 -19.98 -4.91 0.76
CA ARG A 109 -19.01 -5.94 1.13
C ARG A 109 -18.94 -6.25 2.63
N HIS A 110 -19.54 -5.43 3.49
CA HIS A 110 -19.38 -5.58 4.94
C HIS A 110 -19.93 -6.95 5.40
N GLY A 111 -19.03 -7.88 5.74
CA GLY A 111 -19.34 -9.27 6.14
C GLY A 111 -19.00 -10.36 5.12
N LEU A 112 -18.48 -10.00 3.94
CA LEU A 112 -18.33 -10.90 2.78
C LEU A 112 -16.90 -11.46 2.62
N MET A 113 -16.30 -11.99 3.67
CA MET A 113 -14.96 -12.62 3.62
C MET A 113 -14.90 -13.84 4.53
N PRO A 114 -14.42 -15.00 4.04
CA PRO A 114 -13.94 -15.35 2.71
C PRO A 114 -15.11 -15.89 1.89
N MET A 115 -15.19 -15.53 0.62
CA MET A 115 -16.30 -15.97 -0.21
C MET A 115 -15.85 -16.98 -1.27
N GLN A 116 -16.71 -17.96 -1.49
CA GLN A 116 -16.58 -18.98 -2.53
C GLN A 116 -17.81 -18.99 -3.42
N GLY A 117 -17.68 -19.65 -4.56
CA GLY A 117 -18.73 -19.70 -5.57
C GLY A 117 -19.10 -18.29 -6.04
N GLU A 118 -20.37 -18.14 -6.38
CA GLU A 118 -20.92 -16.92 -6.96
C GLU A 118 -20.71 -15.68 -6.06
N ALA A 119 -20.91 -15.82 -4.75
CA ALA A 119 -20.69 -14.71 -3.82
C ALA A 119 -19.23 -14.24 -3.79
N GLY A 120 -18.27 -15.15 -4.00
CA GLY A 120 -16.85 -14.82 -4.13
C GLY A 120 -16.53 -14.10 -5.43
N GLU A 121 -17.18 -14.51 -6.51
CA GLU A 121 -17.08 -13.85 -7.82
C GLU A 121 -17.69 -12.44 -7.77
N HIS A 122 -18.84 -12.28 -7.10
CA HIS A 122 -19.48 -10.99 -6.86
C HIS A 122 -18.61 -10.05 -6.04
N ALA A 123 -18.06 -10.53 -4.91
CA ALA A 123 -17.15 -9.73 -4.10
C ALA A 123 -15.88 -9.32 -4.87
N ALA A 124 -15.37 -10.21 -5.74
CA ALA A 124 -14.25 -9.90 -6.62
C ALA A 124 -14.58 -8.83 -7.66
N ALA A 125 -15.75 -8.93 -8.28
CA ALA A 125 -16.24 -7.94 -9.24
C ALA A 125 -16.49 -6.57 -8.59
N ILE A 126 -17.12 -6.55 -7.40
CA ILE A 126 -17.32 -5.34 -6.60
C ILE A 126 -15.98 -4.69 -6.26
N SER A 127 -15.01 -5.46 -5.76
CA SER A 127 -13.70 -4.92 -5.38
C SER A 127 -12.89 -4.40 -6.60
N ALA A 128 -13.01 -5.08 -7.74
CA ALA A 128 -12.44 -4.60 -9.00
C ALA A 128 -13.08 -3.28 -9.46
N ALA A 129 -14.41 -3.16 -9.34
CA ALA A 129 -15.12 -1.92 -9.62
C ALA A 129 -14.71 -0.80 -8.65
N SER A 130 -14.67 -1.06 -7.33
CA SER A 130 -14.18 -0.10 -6.34
C SER A 130 -12.77 0.40 -6.67
N THR A 131 -11.86 -0.50 -7.04
CA THR A 131 -10.47 -0.17 -7.39
C THR A 131 -10.41 0.76 -8.61
N ASN A 132 -11.21 0.48 -9.64
CA ASN A 132 -11.31 1.32 -10.84
C ASN A 132 -11.93 2.70 -10.52
N ILE A 133 -12.95 2.74 -9.65
CA ILE A 133 -13.60 3.98 -9.21
C ILE A 133 -12.63 4.84 -8.42
N ALA A 134 -11.92 4.27 -7.46
CA ALA A 134 -10.90 4.97 -6.69
C ALA A 134 -9.77 5.49 -7.59
N SER A 135 -9.36 4.71 -8.60
CA SER A 135 -8.39 5.16 -9.60
C SER A 135 -8.90 6.34 -10.42
N ALA A 136 -10.17 6.30 -10.85
CA ALA A 136 -10.80 7.39 -11.59
C ALA A 136 -10.95 8.65 -10.73
N LEU A 137 -11.39 8.48 -9.49
CA LEU A 137 -11.52 9.55 -8.51
C LEU A 137 -10.19 10.27 -8.28
N CYS A 138 -9.11 9.51 -8.09
CA CYS A 138 -7.82 10.14 -7.87
C CYS A 138 -7.24 10.82 -9.12
N ILE A 139 -7.44 10.24 -10.32
CA ILE A 139 -7.08 10.93 -11.58
C ILE A 139 -7.85 12.26 -11.72
N LEU A 140 -9.14 12.28 -11.35
CA LEU A 140 -9.96 13.50 -11.37
C LEU A 140 -9.43 14.55 -10.37
N GLN A 141 -9.13 14.13 -9.14
CA GLN A 141 -8.58 15.02 -8.10
C GLN A 141 -7.23 15.62 -8.53
N ASP A 142 -6.29 14.78 -8.96
CA ASP A 142 -4.94 15.20 -9.34
C ASP A 142 -4.91 16.02 -10.65
N ASN A 143 -5.89 15.83 -11.53
CA ASN A 143 -6.04 16.64 -12.74
C ASN A 143 -6.63 18.03 -12.44
N ALA A 144 -7.51 18.13 -11.44
CA ALA A 144 -8.16 19.39 -11.10
C ALA A 144 -7.27 20.31 -10.27
N HIS A 145 -6.52 19.76 -9.32
CA HIS A 145 -5.70 20.53 -8.40
C HIS A 145 -4.32 19.88 -8.22
N PRO A 146 -3.24 20.68 -8.16
CA PRO A 146 -1.92 20.14 -7.84
C PRO A 146 -1.92 19.57 -6.42
N VAL A 147 -1.41 18.35 -6.27
CA VAL A 147 -1.35 17.68 -4.97
C VAL A 147 -0.37 18.41 -4.05
N GLU A 148 -0.86 18.84 -2.88
CA GLU A 148 0.00 19.38 -1.83
C GLU A 148 0.95 18.32 -1.27
N LYS A 149 2.18 18.74 -0.96
CA LYS A 149 3.23 17.84 -0.50
C LYS A 149 2.83 17.01 0.73
N ASN A 150 2.17 17.62 1.70
CA ASN A 150 1.77 16.93 2.94
C ASN A 150 0.74 15.83 2.68
N THR A 151 -0.12 16.04 1.68
CA THR A 151 -1.10 15.08 1.21
C THR A 151 -0.44 13.96 0.42
N ASP A 152 0.53 14.29 -0.43
CA ASP A 152 1.34 13.29 -1.14
C ASP A 152 2.14 12.41 -0.16
N ASP A 153 2.76 13.01 0.86
CA ASP A 153 3.47 12.30 1.93
C ASP A 153 2.51 11.37 2.71
N THR A 154 1.33 11.87 3.10
CA THR A 154 0.29 11.06 3.79
C THR A 154 -0.19 9.89 2.93
N ARG A 155 -0.52 10.12 1.65
CA ARG A 155 -0.89 9.09 0.67
C ARG A 155 0.21 8.03 0.55
N ALA A 156 1.45 8.47 0.34
CA ALA A 156 2.60 7.60 0.16
C ALA A 156 2.84 6.72 1.39
N ARG A 157 2.70 7.29 2.59
CA ARG A 157 2.87 6.57 3.86
C ARG A 157 1.80 5.51 4.07
N LEU A 158 0.52 5.87 3.90
CA LEU A 158 -0.59 4.92 4.01
C LEU A 158 -0.49 3.80 2.96
N CYS A 159 -0.19 4.15 1.70
CA CYS A 159 0.06 3.17 0.64
C CYS A 159 1.27 2.27 0.96
N GLY A 160 2.32 2.81 1.59
CA GLY A 160 3.47 2.04 2.06
C GLY A 160 3.12 1.01 3.14
N TYR A 161 2.21 1.35 4.06
CA TYR A 161 1.69 0.39 5.04
C TYR A 161 0.93 -0.75 4.38
N LEU A 162 0.03 -0.41 3.45
CA LEU A 162 -0.79 -1.38 2.72
C LEU A 162 0.04 -2.28 1.79
N ASP A 163 1.06 -1.71 1.14
CA ASP A 163 2.06 -2.47 0.39
C ASP A 163 2.77 -3.51 1.23
N SER A 164 3.15 -3.11 2.44
CA SER A 164 3.86 -3.98 3.37
C SER A 164 2.94 -5.07 3.93
N LEU A 165 1.64 -4.76 4.09
CA LEU A 165 0.62 -5.76 4.42
C LEU A 165 0.46 -6.78 3.30
N VAL A 166 0.41 -6.34 2.04
CA VAL A 166 0.38 -7.22 0.87
C VAL A 166 1.62 -8.12 0.87
N ASP A 167 2.81 -7.55 1.06
CA ASP A 167 4.07 -8.30 1.10
C ASP A 167 4.05 -9.39 2.19
N LEU A 168 3.55 -9.07 3.40
CA LEU A 168 3.42 -10.02 4.51
C LEU A 168 2.37 -11.11 4.24
N VAL A 169 1.24 -10.77 3.61
CA VAL A 169 0.21 -11.76 3.26
C VAL A 169 0.71 -12.68 2.14
N GLU A 170 1.40 -12.13 1.13
CA GLU A 170 1.95 -12.93 0.04
C GLU A 170 3.03 -13.91 0.51
N SER A 171 3.82 -13.56 1.52
CA SER A 171 4.86 -14.44 2.08
C SER A 171 4.31 -15.58 2.95
N LEU A 172 3.07 -15.48 3.44
CA LEU A 172 2.42 -16.57 4.16
C LEU A 172 2.11 -17.73 3.21
N PRO A 173 2.44 -18.98 3.58
CA PRO A 173 2.10 -20.14 2.76
C PRO A 173 0.58 -20.39 2.79
N GLU A 174 0.03 -20.98 1.73
CA GLU A 174 -1.42 -21.24 1.62
C GLU A 174 -1.93 -22.12 2.77
N ASP A 175 -1.10 -23.04 3.29
CA ASP A 175 -1.46 -23.90 4.42
C ASP A 175 -1.67 -23.11 5.73
N ALA A 176 -1.13 -21.90 5.85
CA ALA A 176 -1.40 -21.02 7.00
C ALA A 176 -2.86 -20.57 7.05
N PHE A 177 -3.57 -20.58 5.92
CA PHE A 177 -4.98 -20.16 5.84
C PHE A 177 -5.97 -21.30 6.10
N LEU A 178 -5.48 -22.52 6.37
CA LEU A 178 -6.32 -23.67 6.73
C LEU A 178 -7.14 -23.42 8.01
N CYS A 179 -6.56 -22.77 9.02
CA CYS A 179 -7.22 -22.51 10.31
C CYS A 179 -8.42 -21.56 10.20
N VAL A 180 -8.43 -20.70 9.17
CA VAL A 180 -9.54 -19.79 8.88
C VAL A 180 -10.82 -20.57 8.59
N THR A 181 -10.72 -21.81 8.10
CA THR A 181 -11.88 -22.68 7.78
C THR A 181 -12.48 -23.44 8.96
N GLN A 182 -11.86 -23.40 10.15
CA GLN A 182 -12.22 -24.29 11.27
C GLN A 182 -12.83 -23.56 12.48
N GLY A 183 -12.86 -22.23 12.47
CA GLY A 183 -13.41 -21.46 13.58
C GLY A 183 -14.01 -20.15 13.11
N VAL A 184 -15.34 -20.05 13.21
CA VAL A 184 -16.11 -19.01 13.91
C VAL A 184 -17.54 -19.05 13.38
N GLY A 185 -18.49 -19.41 14.24
CA GLY A 185 -19.91 -19.27 13.94
C GLY A 185 -20.29 -17.79 13.88
N GLU A 186 -20.72 -17.35 12.70
CA GLU A 186 -21.39 -16.10 12.24
C GLU A 186 -20.85 -15.64 10.88
N TYR A 187 -19.67 -16.10 10.49
CA TYR A 187 -19.10 -15.89 9.17
C TYR A 187 -18.78 -17.28 8.60
N ASP A 188 -19.46 -17.71 7.55
CA ASP A 188 -19.27 -19.04 6.94
C ASP A 188 -17.90 -19.09 6.23
N PHE A 189 -16.84 -19.30 7.01
CA PHE A 189 -15.49 -19.49 6.49
C PHE A 189 -15.33 -20.95 6.00
N ALA A 190 -15.37 -21.24 4.69
CA ALA A 190 -15.06 -22.58 4.20
C ALA A 190 -14.19 -22.65 2.92
N VAL A 191 -13.19 -23.53 3.01
CA VAL A 191 -12.21 -24.07 2.04
C VAL A 191 -11.03 -23.17 1.59
N ASN A 192 -9.85 -23.80 1.62
CA ASN A 192 -8.48 -23.27 1.71
C ASN A 192 -7.94 -22.45 0.52
N SER A 193 -8.54 -22.51 -0.68
CA SER A 193 -7.86 -22.05 -1.91
C SER A 193 -8.10 -20.58 -2.30
N THR A 194 -9.00 -19.86 -1.62
CA THR A 194 -9.38 -18.48 -2.00
C THR A 194 -9.19 -17.44 -0.91
N ALA A 195 -9.06 -17.84 0.36
CA ALA A 195 -8.92 -16.93 1.50
C ALA A 195 -7.78 -15.92 1.31
N LYS A 196 -6.57 -16.39 1.01
CA LYS A 196 -5.41 -15.51 0.74
C LYS A 196 -5.67 -14.56 -0.42
N ALA A 197 -6.26 -15.06 -1.51
CA ALA A 197 -6.59 -14.27 -2.69
C ALA A 197 -7.61 -13.16 -2.38
N SER A 198 -8.66 -13.47 -1.61
CA SER A 198 -9.64 -12.49 -1.17
C SER A 198 -8.98 -11.42 -0.29
N LEU A 199 -8.14 -11.82 0.67
CA LEU A 199 -7.40 -10.89 1.53
C LEU A 199 -6.53 -9.92 0.73
N LEU A 200 -5.77 -10.44 -0.24
CA LEU A 200 -4.95 -9.62 -1.13
C LEU A 200 -5.80 -8.64 -1.95
N LEU A 201 -6.94 -9.09 -2.46
CA LEU A 201 -7.89 -8.24 -3.17
C LEU A 201 -8.42 -7.10 -2.29
N SER A 202 -8.76 -7.37 -1.01
CA SER A 202 -9.12 -6.31 -0.06
C SER A 202 -8.01 -5.30 0.17
N LEU A 203 -6.77 -5.75 0.28
CA LEU A 203 -5.63 -4.87 0.49
C LEU A 203 -5.37 -3.97 -0.72
N GLU A 204 -5.57 -4.49 -1.94
CA GLU A 204 -5.50 -3.69 -3.17
C GLU A 204 -6.62 -2.64 -3.24
N GLU A 205 -7.84 -2.99 -2.84
CA GLU A 205 -8.95 -2.02 -2.75
C GLU A 205 -8.68 -0.94 -1.70
N LEU A 206 -8.21 -1.31 -0.50
CA LEU A 206 -7.80 -0.36 0.54
C LEU A 206 -6.73 0.60 0.03
N ARG A 207 -5.77 0.07 -0.74
CA ARG A 207 -4.71 0.88 -1.35
C ARG A 207 -5.26 1.86 -2.38
N ALA A 208 -6.21 1.42 -3.19
CA ALA A 208 -6.88 2.29 -4.15
C ALA A 208 -7.63 3.42 -3.43
N ILE A 209 -8.39 3.10 -2.38
CA ILE A 209 -9.09 4.08 -1.52
C ILE A 209 -8.09 5.05 -0.87
N ALA A 210 -6.97 4.56 -0.35
CA ALA A 210 -5.93 5.40 0.25
C ALA A 210 -5.38 6.45 -0.73
N SER A 211 -5.36 6.13 -2.03
CA SER A 211 -4.87 7.05 -3.07
C SER A 211 -5.83 8.22 -3.32
N THR A 212 -7.10 8.13 -2.90
CA THR A 212 -8.12 9.18 -3.11
C THR A 212 -8.16 10.24 -2.01
N ILE A 213 -7.26 10.14 -1.02
CA ILE A 213 -7.08 11.18 0.02
C ILE A 213 -6.78 12.51 -0.66
N ASP A 214 -7.50 13.59 -0.38
CA ASP A 214 -7.26 14.86 -1.05
C ASP A 214 -7.29 16.03 -0.07
N HIS A 215 -6.37 16.98 -0.27
CA HIS A 215 -6.27 18.19 0.56
C HIS A 215 -7.49 19.11 0.40
N MET A 216 -8.12 19.10 -0.77
CA MET A 216 -9.30 19.93 -1.06
C MET A 216 -10.62 19.25 -0.67
N ALA A 217 -10.58 18.03 -0.13
CA ALA A 217 -11.78 17.32 0.31
C ALA A 217 -12.43 18.04 1.51
N ASP A 218 -13.75 18.20 1.47
CA ASP A 218 -14.51 18.71 2.61
C ASP A 218 -14.70 17.63 3.70
N ASP A 219 -15.31 17.99 4.82
CA ASP A 219 -15.52 17.08 5.96
C ASP A 219 -16.37 15.84 5.57
N LEU A 220 -17.35 16.00 4.68
CA LEU A 220 -18.21 14.90 4.24
C LEU A 220 -17.45 13.95 3.32
N SER A 221 -16.66 14.48 2.38
CA SER A 221 -15.76 13.71 1.52
C SER A 221 -14.74 12.92 2.34
N ARG A 222 -14.12 13.56 3.34
CA ARG A 222 -13.17 12.90 4.26
C ARG A 222 -13.84 11.77 5.04
N GLU A 223 -15.03 12.01 5.58
CA GLU A 223 -15.81 11.00 6.30
C GLU A 223 -16.21 9.83 5.37
N CYS A 224 -16.55 10.13 4.12
CA CYS A 224 -16.90 9.13 3.11
C CYS A 224 -15.72 8.19 2.81
N ILE A 225 -14.52 8.75 2.60
CA ILE A 225 -13.28 7.99 2.38
C ILE A 225 -12.96 7.13 3.60
N GLN A 226 -13.03 7.70 4.82
CA GLN A 226 -12.76 6.97 6.06
C GLN A 226 -13.73 5.80 6.26
N LYS A 227 -15.03 6.02 6.05
CA LYS A 227 -16.04 4.96 6.17
C LYS A 227 -15.86 3.87 5.13
N SER A 228 -15.49 4.23 3.91
CA SER A 228 -15.17 3.27 2.83
C SER A 228 -13.96 2.42 3.24
N PHE A 229 -12.88 3.07 3.67
CA PHE A 229 -11.66 2.41 4.13
C PHE A 229 -11.93 1.46 5.31
N ALA A 230 -12.64 1.93 6.34
CA ALA A 230 -12.98 1.13 7.52
C ALA A 230 -13.84 -0.10 7.17
N ALA A 231 -14.80 0.04 6.25
CA ALA A 231 -15.66 -1.06 5.83
C ALA A 231 -14.87 -2.18 5.14
N VAL A 232 -13.87 -1.84 4.32
CA VAL A 232 -12.99 -2.83 3.65
C VAL A 232 -11.92 -3.37 4.61
N LEU A 233 -11.44 -2.57 5.56
CA LEU A 233 -10.42 -2.98 6.54
C LEU A 233 -10.97 -3.92 7.61
N ALA A 234 -12.23 -3.77 8.01
CA ALA A 234 -12.85 -4.62 9.03
C ALA A 234 -12.68 -6.14 8.78
N PRO A 235 -13.01 -6.70 7.60
CA PRO A 235 -12.79 -8.13 7.34
C PRO A 235 -11.30 -8.51 7.30
N VAL A 236 -10.40 -7.62 6.86
CA VAL A 236 -8.94 -7.84 6.90
C VAL A 236 -8.49 -8.03 8.35
N LYS A 237 -8.94 -7.18 9.27
CA LYS A 237 -8.64 -7.27 10.71
C LYS A 237 -9.10 -8.59 11.31
N VAL A 238 -10.34 -8.98 11.02
CA VAL A 238 -10.90 -10.26 11.49
C VAL A 238 -10.04 -11.42 11.00
N MET A 239 -9.69 -11.43 9.72
CA MET A 239 -8.92 -12.52 9.12
C MET A 239 -7.50 -12.62 9.69
N ILE A 240 -6.78 -11.51 9.85
CA ILE A 240 -5.46 -11.48 10.50
C ILE A 240 -5.56 -11.93 11.97
N SER A 241 -6.63 -11.52 12.67
CA SER A 241 -6.89 -11.97 14.05
C SER A 241 -7.08 -13.49 14.13
N ILE A 242 -7.90 -14.07 13.25
CA ILE A 242 -8.12 -15.52 13.18
C ILE A 242 -6.81 -16.25 12.92
N LEU A 243 -6.01 -15.80 11.94
CA LEU A 243 -4.70 -16.38 11.65
C LEU A 243 -3.78 -16.33 12.88
N SER A 244 -3.78 -15.21 13.61
CA SER A 244 -2.94 -15.01 14.80
C SER A 244 -3.32 -15.88 16.01
N GLN A 245 -4.59 -16.30 16.09
CA GLN A 245 -5.15 -17.07 17.20
C GLN A 245 -5.29 -18.56 16.88
N ALA A 246 -4.85 -18.99 15.70
CA ALA A 246 -4.94 -20.37 15.26
C ALA A 246 -4.20 -21.32 16.22
N PRO A 247 -4.78 -22.48 16.56
CA PRO A 247 -4.07 -23.50 17.32
C PRO A 247 -2.83 -23.96 16.54
N ASP A 248 -1.73 -24.19 17.25
CA ASP A 248 -0.44 -24.64 16.68
C ASP A 248 0.14 -23.72 15.58
N ILE A 249 -0.13 -22.41 15.66
CA ILE A 249 0.43 -21.41 14.75
C ILE A 249 1.96 -21.49 14.69
N ARG A 250 2.51 -21.60 13.47
CA ARG A 250 3.96 -21.56 13.26
C ARG A 250 4.51 -20.19 13.70
N ALA A 251 5.69 -20.17 14.33
CA ALA A 251 6.33 -18.94 14.79
C ALA A 251 6.49 -17.88 13.69
N GLN A 252 6.76 -18.31 12.45
CA GLN A 252 6.81 -17.43 11.29
C GLN A 252 5.46 -16.76 11.03
N THR A 253 4.36 -17.53 10.98
CA THR A 253 3.00 -16.99 10.79
C THR A 253 2.63 -16.03 11.91
N ALA A 254 2.96 -16.37 13.17
CA ALA A 254 2.74 -15.48 14.31
C ALA A 254 3.46 -14.14 14.18
N LEU A 255 4.73 -14.15 13.73
CA LEU A 255 5.48 -12.92 13.46
C LEU A 255 4.84 -12.09 12.35
N HIS A 256 4.41 -12.72 11.25
CA HIS A 256 3.75 -12.02 10.13
C HIS A 256 2.44 -11.36 10.58
N CYS A 257 1.60 -12.08 11.33
CA CYS A 257 0.37 -11.53 11.89
C CYS A 257 0.64 -10.39 12.87
N LEU A 258 1.69 -10.49 13.69
CA LEU A 258 2.08 -9.42 14.61
C LEU A 258 2.48 -8.14 13.85
N LEU A 259 3.31 -8.26 12.81
CA LEU A 259 3.70 -7.11 11.98
C LEU A 259 2.51 -6.56 11.19
N ALA A 260 1.62 -7.44 10.69
CA ALA A 260 0.41 -7.05 9.98
C ALA A 260 -0.54 -6.25 10.89
N ASN A 261 -0.79 -6.70 12.13
CA ASN A 261 -1.60 -5.94 13.08
C ASN A 261 -1.05 -4.53 13.33
N ARG A 262 0.27 -4.36 13.36
CA ARG A 262 0.92 -3.04 13.53
C ARG A 262 0.74 -2.14 12.31
N LEU A 263 0.86 -2.70 11.11
CA LEU A 263 0.59 -1.96 9.88
C LEU A 263 -0.88 -1.56 9.76
N ILE A 264 -1.80 -2.42 10.20
CA ILE A 264 -3.23 -2.10 10.30
C ILE A 264 -3.45 -0.94 11.27
N GLU A 265 -2.90 -0.99 12.48
CA GLU A 265 -3.00 0.10 13.47
C GLU A 265 -2.46 1.42 12.92
N ASN A 266 -1.31 1.39 12.24
CA ASN A 266 -0.73 2.58 11.61
C ASN A 266 -1.59 3.11 10.46
N SER A 267 -2.23 2.23 9.70
CA SER A 267 -3.15 2.62 8.63
C SER A 267 -4.41 3.28 9.17
N GLU A 268 -4.98 2.76 10.27
CA GLU A 268 -6.13 3.34 10.96
C GLU A 268 -5.81 4.74 11.53
N LYS A 269 -4.63 4.89 12.15
CA LYS A 269 -4.18 6.21 12.65
C LYS A 269 -3.96 7.21 11.52
N ALA A 270 -3.37 6.78 10.40
CA ALA A 270 -3.12 7.67 9.27
C ALA A 270 -4.43 8.16 8.64
N ILE A 271 -5.43 7.29 8.48
CA ILE A 271 -6.74 7.70 7.93
C ILE A 271 -7.53 8.55 8.93
N GLU A 272 -7.43 8.29 10.24
CA GLU A 272 -8.02 9.13 11.28
C GLU A 272 -7.39 10.53 11.30
N GLY A 273 -6.06 10.62 11.23
CA GLY A 273 -5.34 11.90 11.13
C GLY A 273 -5.78 12.71 9.91
N TYR A 274 -5.94 12.06 8.76
CA TYR A 274 -6.50 12.70 7.55
C TYR A 274 -7.90 13.29 7.79
N THR A 275 -8.81 12.55 8.44
CA THR A 275 -10.15 13.08 8.73
C THR A 275 -10.17 14.26 9.69
N GLN A 276 -9.12 14.43 10.49
CA GLN A 276 -8.95 15.57 11.39
C GLN A 276 -8.18 16.73 10.75
N ASP A 277 -8.00 16.72 9.43
CA ASP A 277 -7.23 17.71 8.65
C ASP A 277 -5.75 17.79 9.05
N GLN A 278 -5.21 16.72 9.64
CA GLN A 278 -3.81 16.65 10.07
C GLN A 278 -2.93 16.11 8.93
N HIS A 279 -2.81 16.89 7.86
CA HIS A 279 -1.88 16.60 6.76
C HIS A 279 -0.45 16.93 7.19
N THR A 280 0.28 15.94 7.70
CA THR A 280 1.65 16.13 8.22
C THR A 280 2.70 15.70 7.19
N SER A 281 3.60 16.61 6.84
CA SER A 281 4.76 16.24 6.01
C SER A 281 5.66 15.25 6.77
N ASP A 282 6.37 14.39 6.04
CA ASP A 282 7.33 13.44 6.63
C ASP A 282 8.42 14.15 7.45
N LYS A 283 8.70 15.43 7.18
CA LYS A 283 9.69 16.24 7.92
C LYS A 283 9.19 16.70 9.28
N GLU A 284 7.88 16.90 9.41
CA GLU A 284 7.22 17.43 10.61
C GLU A 284 6.77 16.32 11.56
N MET A 285 6.73 15.08 11.08
CA MET A 285 6.53 13.92 11.93
C MET A 285 7.69 13.71 12.91
N ASN A 286 7.34 13.19 14.09
CA ASN A 286 8.31 12.64 15.03
C ASN A 286 9.21 11.61 14.32
N ALA A 287 10.52 11.77 14.48
CA ALA A 287 11.52 10.88 13.90
C ALA A 287 11.29 9.42 14.30
N GLU A 288 10.85 9.15 15.53
CA GLU A 288 10.52 7.80 15.99
C GLU A 288 9.43 7.14 15.15
N ASP A 289 8.35 7.88 14.85
CA ASP A 289 7.24 7.39 14.04
C ASP A 289 7.69 7.11 12.61
N VAL A 290 8.51 7.98 12.03
CA VAL A 290 9.08 7.80 10.68
C VAL A 290 9.99 6.57 10.63
N ILE A 291 10.88 6.40 11.62
CA ILE A 291 11.85 5.31 11.68
C ILE A 291 11.16 3.97 11.95
N SER A 292 10.25 3.91 12.92
CA SER A 292 9.49 2.70 13.25
C SER A 292 8.61 2.26 12.07
N SER A 293 7.98 3.22 11.39
CA SER A 293 7.19 2.98 10.18
C SER A 293 8.04 2.46 9.03
N ALA A 294 9.16 3.13 8.74
CA ALA A 294 10.08 2.71 7.69
C ALA A 294 10.65 1.31 7.95
N THR A 295 11.11 1.04 9.18
CA THR A 295 11.65 -0.28 9.57
C THR A 295 10.60 -1.39 9.51
N LEU A 296 9.37 -1.12 9.93
CA LEU A 296 8.25 -2.06 9.84
C LEU A 296 7.93 -2.42 8.38
N CYS A 297 7.78 -1.43 7.50
CA CYS A 297 7.51 -1.66 6.08
C CYS A 297 8.64 -2.45 5.41
N THR A 298 9.87 -2.05 5.71
CA THR A 298 11.11 -2.65 5.18
C THR A 298 11.25 -4.12 5.63
N ALA A 299 10.85 -4.45 6.87
CA ALA A 299 10.81 -5.83 7.34
C ALA A 299 9.80 -6.69 6.55
N GLY A 300 8.63 -6.13 6.20
CA GLY A 300 7.64 -6.79 5.36
C GLY A 300 8.20 -7.19 3.99
N SER A 301 8.84 -6.25 3.28
CA SER A 301 9.48 -6.53 1.99
C SER A 301 10.62 -7.55 2.08
N ALA A 302 11.41 -7.54 3.16
CA ALA A 302 12.44 -8.55 3.39
C ALA A 302 11.86 -9.95 3.53
N LEU A 303 10.77 -10.10 4.29
CA LEU A 303 10.10 -11.39 4.52
C LEU A 303 9.45 -11.93 3.24
N ARG A 304 8.87 -11.06 2.40
CA ARG A 304 8.42 -11.41 1.05
C ARG A 304 9.54 -11.94 0.18
N LEU A 305 10.66 -11.21 0.09
CA LEU A 305 11.81 -11.62 -0.71
C LEU A 305 12.35 -12.98 -0.26
N LEU A 306 12.41 -13.19 1.05
CA LEU A 306 12.82 -14.46 1.63
C LEU A 306 11.91 -15.60 1.17
N ALA A 307 10.60 -15.42 1.27
CA ALA A 307 9.61 -16.42 0.85
C ALA A 307 9.68 -16.70 -0.66
N SER A 308 9.80 -15.66 -1.48
CA SER A 308 9.92 -15.80 -2.94
C SER A 308 11.18 -16.58 -3.33
N CYS A 309 12.33 -16.27 -2.73
CA CYS A 309 13.58 -16.98 -3.00
C CYS A 309 13.54 -18.44 -2.52
N ALA A 310 12.92 -18.70 -1.36
CA ALA A 310 12.77 -20.06 -0.84
C ALA A 310 11.87 -20.93 -1.74
N ASN A 311 10.77 -20.37 -2.26
CA ASN A 311 9.81 -21.09 -3.10
C ASN A 311 10.34 -21.41 -4.51
N ASN A 312 11.32 -20.64 -5.01
CA ASN A 312 11.89 -20.83 -6.34
C ASN A 312 13.26 -21.56 -6.34
N ALA A 313 13.73 -22.02 -5.20
CA ALA A 313 14.93 -22.87 -5.12
C ALA A 313 14.66 -24.26 -5.76
N PRO A 314 15.60 -24.85 -6.52
CA PRO A 314 17.00 -24.47 -6.70
C PRO A 314 17.29 -23.62 -7.97
N ALA A 315 16.25 -23.12 -8.66
CA ALA A 315 16.42 -22.43 -9.95
C ALA A 315 17.20 -21.10 -9.83
N PHE A 316 17.27 -20.53 -8.63
CA PHE A 316 17.99 -19.29 -8.33
C PHE A 316 19.00 -19.53 -7.20
N PRO A 317 20.18 -18.87 -7.23
CA PRO A 317 21.18 -18.97 -6.17
C PRO A 317 20.56 -18.56 -4.82
N PRO A 318 20.88 -19.25 -3.71
CA PRO A 318 20.30 -18.93 -2.41
C PRO A 318 20.92 -17.63 -1.86
N CYS A 319 20.38 -16.48 -2.27
CA CYS A 319 20.54 -15.20 -1.56
C CYS A 319 19.80 -15.20 -0.21
N THR A 320 19.18 -16.33 0.16
CA THR A 320 18.37 -16.51 1.37
C THR A 320 19.14 -16.22 2.65
N THR A 321 20.45 -16.52 2.74
CA THR A 321 21.23 -16.27 3.97
C THR A 321 21.36 -14.78 4.25
N ASP A 322 21.65 -13.98 3.23
CA ASP A 322 21.83 -12.54 3.36
C ASP A 322 20.49 -11.83 3.58
N ILE A 323 19.43 -12.29 2.91
CA ILE A 323 18.07 -11.81 3.15
C ILE A 323 17.59 -12.16 4.58
N VAL A 324 17.91 -13.35 5.11
CA VAL A 324 17.60 -13.71 6.52
C VAL A 324 18.31 -12.78 7.49
N LYS A 325 19.61 -12.53 7.29
CA LYS A 325 20.37 -11.59 8.15
C LYS A 325 19.77 -10.20 8.10
N CYS A 326 19.46 -9.70 6.91
CA CYS A 326 18.79 -8.41 6.73
C CYS A 326 17.45 -8.36 7.47
N ALA A 327 16.56 -9.32 7.22
CA ALA A 327 15.24 -9.40 7.86
C ALA A 327 15.37 -9.42 9.39
N GLY A 328 16.32 -10.20 9.93
CA GLY A 328 16.60 -10.24 11.37
C GLY A 328 17.03 -8.91 11.95
N GLN A 329 17.93 -8.17 11.27
CA GLN A 329 18.35 -6.83 11.71
C GLN A 329 17.24 -5.80 11.61
N LEU A 330 16.38 -5.88 10.59
CA LEU A 330 15.22 -5.00 10.43
C LEU A 330 14.18 -5.21 11.52
N VAL A 331 13.84 -6.46 11.82
CA VAL A 331 12.94 -6.79 12.92
C VAL A 331 13.52 -6.33 14.25
N LYS A 332 14.83 -6.52 14.47
CA LYS A 332 15.52 -6.00 15.66
C LYS A 332 15.49 -4.47 15.73
N SER A 333 15.70 -3.80 14.61
CA SER A 333 15.62 -2.34 14.48
C SER A 333 14.22 -1.82 14.83
N TYR A 334 13.18 -2.49 14.30
CA TYR A 334 11.79 -2.20 14.62
C TYR A 334 11.50 -2.35 16.11
N TYR A 335 11.84 -3.49 16.72
CA TYR A 335 11.65 -3.68 18.16
C TYR A 335 12.42 -2.67 19.00
N LYS A 336 13.66 -2.34 18.62
CA LYS A 336 14.40 -1.27 19.28
C LYS A 336 13.63 0.04 19.17
N SER A 337 13.16 0.45 17.99
CA SER A 337 12.40 1.69 17.83
C SER A 337 11.09 1.72 18.64
N CYS A 338 10.41 0.57 18.85
CA CYS A 338 9.13 0.52 19.57
C CYS A 338 9.25 0.25 21.09
N CYS A 339 10.26 -0.49 21.54
CA CYS A 339 10.39 -0.91 22.94
C CYS A 339 10.85 0.19 23.90
N TYR A 340 11.30 1.34 23.40
CA TYR A 340 11.55 2.51 24.25
C TYR A 340 10.27 3.11 24.85
N ASN A 341 9.10 2.87 24.25
CA ASN A 341 7.81 3.26 24.83
C ASN A 341 7.31 2.36 25.98
N ARG A 342 7.98 1.23 26.28
CA ARG A 342 7.50 0.26 27.29
C ARG A 342 8.28 0.27 28.62
N HIS A 343 9.20 1.21 28.81
CA HIS A 343 9.90 1.40 30.08
C HIS A 343 9.73 2.82 30.61
N SER A 344 8.68 3.03 31.41
CA SER A 344 8.76 3.47 32.81
C SER A 344 7.70 4.50 33.23
N GLU A 345 6.58 4.02 33.80
CA GLU A 345 5.86 4.77 34.85
C GLU A 345 6.63 4.75 36.19
N TYR A 346 7.78 4.06 36.25
CA TYR A 346 8.64 3.98 37.44
C TYR A 346 10.12 3.85 37.05
N SER A 347 10.74 4.93 36.58
CA SER A 347 12.15 5.19 36.87
C SER A 347 12.46 6.65 36.68
N SER A 348 12.92 7.27 37.76
CA SER A 348 13.44 8.62 37.85
C SER A 348 14.51 8.92 36.80
N ASP A 349 14.35 10.04 36.10
CA ASP A 349 15.40 10.95 35.63
C ASP A 349 16.77 10.32 35.34
N ALA A 350 16.88 9.64 34.20
CA ALA A 350 18.10 9.51 33.39
C ALA A 350 17.73 8.96 32.00
N GLU A 351 17.53 9.88 31.04
CA GLU A 351 17.73 9.69 29.60
C GLU A 351 16.99 8.51 28.94
N ALA A 352 15.67 8.68 28.77
CA ALA A 352 14.93 8.03 27.69
C ALA A 352 15.22 8.73 26.34
N ASN A 353 16.50 8.96 26.02
CA ASN A 353 16.90 9.42 24.70
C ASN A 353 16.85 8.21 23.76
N LEU A 354 16.20 8.34 22.61
CA LEU A 354 16.36 7.40 21.52
C LEU A 354 17.86 7.27 21.25
N HIS A 355 18.46 6.11 21.55
CA HIS A 355 19.78 5.80 21.01
C HIS A 355 19.61 5.50 19.53
N PHE A 356 19.41 6.55 18.72
CA PHE A 356 19.37 6.46 17.26
C PHE A 356 20.60 5.72 16.73
N GLY A 357 21.72 5.70 17.48
CA GLY A 357 22.92 4.89 17.16
C GLY A 357 22.69 3.39 17.22
N ASP A 358 21.87 2.91 18.16
CA ASP A 358 21.53 1.51 18.29
C ASP A 358 20.61 1.02 17.16
N VAL A 359 19.72 1.90 16.69
CA VAL A 359 18.83 1.67 15.55
C VAL A 359 19.63 1.75 14.24
N LEU A 360 20.42 2.81 14.07
CA LEU A 360 21.31 3.01 12.93
C LEU A 360 22.29 1.85 12.76
N GLY A 361 22.87 1.33 13.85
CA GLY A 361 23.74 0.15 13.80
C GLY A 361 23.04 -1.09 13.24
N CYS A 362 21.77 -1.32 13.59
CA CYS A 362 20.97 -2.40 13.00
C CYS A 362 20.69 -2.14 11.51
N LEU A 363 20.36 -0.90 11.14
CA LEU A 363 20.10 -0.50 9.75
C LEU A 363 21.34 -0.65 8.85
N CYS A 364 22.52 -0.25 9.34
CA CYS A 364 23.79 -0.45 8.65
C CYS A 364 24.08 -1.94 8.43
N ALA A 365 23.92 -2.78 9.46
CA ALA A 365 24.10 -4.23 9.33
C ALA A 365 23.09 -4.88 8.38
N ALA A 366 21.85 -4.37 8.34
CA ALA A 366 20.85 -4.79 7.37
C ALA A 366 21.28 -4.44 5.94
N ARG A 367 21.78 -3.22 5.73
CA ARG A 367 22.29 -2.76 4.44
C ARG A 367 23.47 -3.59 3.94
N GLU A 368 24.48 -3.79 4.78
CA GLU A 368 25.66 -4.60 4.45
C GLU A 368 25.27 -6.02 4.04
N SER A 369 24.24 -6.59 4.69
CA SER A 369 23.70 -7.89 4.30
C SER A 369 23.07 -7.84 2.90
N LEU A 370 22.35 -6.77 2.54
CA LEU A 370 21.72 -6.62 1.22
C LEU A 370 22.68 -6.27 0.08
N ASP A 371 23.85 -5.73 0.37
CA ASP A 371 24.86 -5.47 -0.65
C ASP A 371 25.36 -6.77 -1.29
N GLY A 372 25.26 -7.90 -0.57
CA GLY A 372 25.50 -9.25 -1.10
C GLY A 372 24.41 -9.78 -2.04
N VAL A 373 23.25 -9.12 -2.15
CA VAL A 373 22.11 -9.57 -2.97
C VAL A 373 22.15 -8.91 -4.36
N ASP A 374 22.47 -9.71 -5.37
CA ASP A 374 22.36 -9.30 -6.78
C ASP A 374 20.90 -9.31 -7.25
N ALA A 375 20.41 -8.15 -7.72
CA ALA A 375 19.07 -8.00 -8.26
C ALA A 375 18.82 -8.86 -9.51
N SER A 376 19.88 -9.19 -10.27
CA SER A 376 19.78 -10.07 -11.44
C SER A 376 19.48 -11.52 -11.06
N ALA A 377 19.86 -11.92 -9.84
CA ALA A 377 19.66 -13.27 -9.29
C ALA A 377 18.26 -13.47 -8.66
N LEU A 378 17.41 -12.44 -8.65
CA LEU A 378 16.07 -12.53 -8.07
C LEU A 378 15.06 -13.21 -9.02
N PRO A 379 14.07 -13.95 -8.49
CA PRO A 379 13.16 -14.77 -9.31
C PRO A 379 12.27 -13.97 -10.28
N SER A 380 11.88 -12.75 -9.92
CA SER A 380 10.94 -11.95 -10.71
C SER A 380 11.23 -10.44 -10.70
N ASN A 381 10.62 -9.70 -11.63
CA ASN A 381 10.66 -8.23 -11.62
C ASN A 381 10.05 -7.64 -10.34
N ARG A 382 9.02 -8.30 -9.77
CA ARG A 382 8.40 -7.86 -8.50
C ARG A 382 9.36 -8.01 -7.32
N ASP A 383 10.20 -9.03 -7.33
CA ASP A 383 11.24 -9.19 -6.31
C ASP A 383 12.29 -8.07 -6.44
N ARG A 384 12.66 -7.67 -7.67
CA ARG A 384 13.57 -6.52 -7.85
C ARG A 384 12.96 -5.21 -7.34
N GLU A 385 11.67 -5.00 -7.57
CA GLU A 385 10.93 -3.85 -7.01
C GLU A 385 10.90 -3.90 -5.48
N ALA A 386 10.67 -5.08 -4.88
CA ALA A 386 10.72 -5.26 -3.43
C ALA A 386 12.14 -4.99 -2.86
N LEU A 387 13.21 -5.42 -3.56
CA LEU A 387 14.58 -5.14 -3.17
C LEU A 387 14.90 -3.64 -3.25
N ALA A 388 14.39 -2.93 -4.26
CA ALA A 388 14.55 -1.49 -4.37
C ALA A 388 13.82 -0.74 -3.24
N ARG A 389 12.57 -1.12 -2.93
CA ARG A 389 11.81 -0.58 -1.79
C ARG A 389 12.54 -0.81 -0.47
N LEU A 390 13.08 -2.02 -0.29
CA LEU A 390 13.85 -2.40 0.89
C LEU A 390 15.09 -1.53 1.07
N ARG A 391 15.90 -1.33 0.03
CA ARG A 391 17.08 -0.45 0.08
C ARG A 391 16.71 1.00 0.38
N ASN A 392 15.68 1.53 -0.28
CA ASN A 392 15.21 2.90 -0.06
C ASN A 392 14.67 3.09 1.37
N GLY A 393 13.96 2.11 1.93
CA GLY A 393 13.43 2.14 3.29
C GLY A 393 14.55 2.18 4.35
N ILE A 394 15.58 1.34 4.18
CA ILE A 394 16.77 1.37 5.05
C ILE A 394 17.47 2.72 4.97
N MET A 395 17.67 3.25 3.76
CA MET A 395 18.32 4.54 3.55
C MET A 395 17.55 5.67 4.24
N ARG A 396 16.24 5.81 3.99
CA ARG A 396 15.39 6.82 4.64
C ARG A 396 15.43 6.73 6.16
N ALA A 397 15.32 5.53 6.72
CA ALA A 397 15.39 5.33 8.17
C ALA A 397 16.77 5.74 8.72
N SER A 398 17.84 5.38 8.00
CA SER A 398 19.21 5.72 8.39
C SER A 398 19.48 7.21 8.35
N GLU A 399 19.06 7.89 7.28
CA GLU A 399 19.17 9.35 7.14
C GLU A 399 18.46 10.08 8.27
N ARG A 400 17.25 9.62 8.65
CA ARG A 400 16.51 10.20 9.77
C ARG A 400 17.22 9.96 11.10
N CYS A 401 17.75 8.76 11.35
CA CYS A 401 18.57 8.49 12.54
C CYS A 401 19.80 9.40 12.62
N VAL A 402 20.51 9.61 11.51
CA VAL A 402 21.69 10.48 11.45
C VAL A 402 21.31 11.94 11.70
N ALA A 403 20.22 12.42 11.10
CA ALA A 403 19.76 13.79 11.28
C ALA A 403 19.47 14.10 12.76
N GLU A 404 18.81 13.19 13.47
CA GLU A 404 18.53 13.36 14.91
C GLU A 404 19.80 13.29 15.76
N GLN A 405 20.73 12.38 15.47
CA GLN A 405 22.03 12.32 16.16
C GLN A 405 22.84 13.62 16.03
N VAL A 406 22.81 14.24 14.85
CA VAL A 406 23.55 15.48 14.58
C VAL A 406 22.84 16.69 15.20
N ALA A 407 21.51 16.61 15.38
CA ALA A 407 20.71 17.64 16.02
C ALA A 407 20.84 17.65 17.56
N GLU A 408 21.31 16.56 18.17
CA GLU A 408 21.68 16.47 19.60
C GLU A 408 23.16 16.86 19.80
N PRO A 409 23.48 18.10 20.23
CA PRO A 409 24.88 18.57 20.20
C PRO A 409 25.75 18.06 21.36
N ASP A 410 25.17 17.45 22.41
CA ASP A 410 25.83 17.37 23.72
C ASP A 410 25.97 15.98 24.36
N LEU A 411 25.56 14.87 23.73
CA LEU A 411 25.73 13.55 24.35
C LEU A 411 26.10 12.49 23.31
N ILE A 412 27.38 12.10 23.32
CA ILE A 412 28.03 10.88 22.78
C ILE A 412 29.14 11.22 21.75
N GLU A 413 30.39 10.92 22.13
CA GLU A 413 31.50 10.82 21.19
C GLU A 413 31.12 9.88 20.04
N PRO A 414 31.29 10.26 18.76
CA PRO A 414 30.93 9.39 17.65
C PRO A 414 31.71 8.08 17.75
N ALA A 415 31.00 6.96 17.76
CA ALA A 415 31.63 5.65 17.64
C ALA A 415 32.48 5.63 16.36
N PRO A 416 33.76 5.22 16.43
CA PRO A 416 34.65 5.27 15.28
C PRO A 416 34.13 4.30 14.21
N GLY A 417 33.56 4.82 13.13
CA GLY A 417 33.11 4.03 11.98
C GLY A 417 31.85 4.52 11.28
N ALA A 418 31.01 5.35 11.91
CA ALA A 418 29.80 5.90 11.28
C ALA A 418 30.13 7.19 10.50
N GLY A 419 31.00 7.08 9.50
CA GLY A 419 31.33 8.18 8.59
C GLY A 419 30.24 8.39 7.54
N TRP A 420 29.93 9.65 7.26
CA TRP A 420 28.99 10.10 6.23
C TRP A 420 29.28 9.51 4.83
N ASP A 421 30.50 9.02 4.62
CA ASP A 421 30.93 8.29 3.42
C ASP A 421 30.10 7.02 3.17
N ALA A 422 29.48 6.43 4.20
CA ALA A 422 28.60 5.28 4.05
C ALA A 422 27.27 5.60 3.35
N LEU A 423 26.82 6.85 3.29
CA LEU A 423 25.57 7.25 2.60
C LEU A 423 25.81 7.66 1.14
N SER A 424 27.07 7.65 0.67
CA SER A 424 27.40 7.96 -0.71
C SER A 424 27.00 6.80 -1.62
N VAL A 425 25.88 6.95 -2.31
CA VAL A 425 25.56 6.14 -3.48
C VAL A 425 26.53 6.57 -4.58
N GLU A 426 27.59 5.78 -4.84
CA GLU A 426 28.24 5.87 -6.15
C GLU A 426 27.20 5.40 -7.18
N GLU A 427 26.59 6.37 -7.87
CA GLU A 427 25.91 6.11 -9.14
C GLU A 427 26.92 5.43 -10.07
N VAL A 428 26.77 4.12 -10.26
CA VAL A 428 27.45 3.42 -11.35
C VAL A 428 26.83 3.93 -12.65
N ALA A 429 27.42 4.99 -13.19
CA ALA A 429 27.15 5.43 -14.55
C ALA A 429 27.43 4.25 -15.50
N PRO A 430 26.58 4.00 -16.51
CA PRO A 430 26.88 3.00 -17.51
C PRO A 430 28.13 3.45 -18.28
N THR A 431 29.23 2.73 -18.11
CA THR A 431 30.40 2.88 -18.98
C THR A 431 29.96 2.69 -20.42
N ALA A 432 30.00 3.76 -21.20
CA ALA A 432 29.85 3.74 -22.64
C ALA A 432 30.94 2.83 -23.22
N ALA A 433 30.56 1.60 -23.58
CA ALA A 433 31.38 0.75 -24.43
C ALA A 433 31.35 1.36 -25.83
N THR A 434 32.44 2.06 -26.15
CA THR A 434 32.77 2.50 -27.50
C THR A 434 32.84 1.28 -28.41
N ALA A 435 32.16 1.39 -29.55
CA ALA A 435 32.15 0.40 -30.63
C ALA A 435 33.57 0.03 -31.11
N PRO A 436 33.69 -1.10 -31.81
CA PRO A 436 34.35 -1.04 -33.09
C PRO A 436 33.41 -1.46 -34.22
N SER A 437 33.51 -0.68 -35.29
CA SER A 437 32.95 -0.86 -36.61
C SER A 437 33.05 -2.28 -37.15
N LEU A 438 32.02 -2.70 -37.88
CA LEU A 438 32.19 -3.54 -39.07
C LEU A 438 31.14 -3.14 -40.11
N TYR A 439 31.63 -2.38 -41.11
CA TYR A 439 31.25 -2.37 -42.54
C TYR A 439 30.84 -3.80 -42.99
N ILE A 440 29.82 -4.08 -43.83
CA ILE A 440 29.10 -3.42 -44.93
C ILE A 440 27.62 -3.83 -44.83
#